data_AF-A0A160T4R9-F1
#
_entry.id   AF-A0A160T4R9-F1
#
_cell.length_a   1.000
_cell.length_b   1.000
_cell.length_c   1.000
_cell.angle_alpha   90.00
_cell.angle_beta   90.00
_cell.angle_gamma   90.00
#
_symmetry.space_group_name_H-M   'P 1'
#
loop_
_entity.id
_entity.type
_entity.pdbx_description
1 polymer ?
#
loop_
_entity_poly.entity_id
_entity_poly.type
_entity_poly.pdbx_seq_one_letter_code
_entity_poly.pdbx_strand_id
1 'polypeptide(L)' 'MARRPYLKEEWLALALIEPLRIEVQENGRIRHWIFIAEANKYLRVVTEPDGETVHNAFFDRRFRPSTGEK' A
#
# COMPACT_ATOMS: atom_id res chain seq x y z
N MET A 1 6.38 0.15 20.88
CA MET A 1 5.93 -1.21 20.52
C MET A 1 5.52 -1.20 19.06
N ALA A 2 6.41 -1.63 18.15
CA ALA A 2 6.10 -1.70 16.72
C ALA A 2 5.03 -2.80 16.51
N ARG A 3 3.80 -2.39 16.20
CA ARG A 3 2.59 -3.22 16.25
C ARG A 3 2.47 -4.28 15.16
N ARG A 4 3.49 -4.53 14.33
CA ARG A 4 3.40 -5.43 13.16
C ARG A 4 4.78 -6.03 12.78
N PRO A 5 5.28 -7.06 13.48
CA PRO A 5 6.60 -7.66 13.21
C PRO A 5 6.72 -8.34 11.83
N TYR A 6 5.62 -8.45 11.08
CA TYR A 6 5.54 -9.09 9.77
C TYR A 6 5.56 -8.09 8.59
N LEU A 7 5.60 -6.79 8.85
CA LEU A 7 5.65 -5.76 7.82
C LEU A 7 7.05 -5.17 7.78
N LYS A 8 7.75 -5.37 6.67
CA LYS A 8 9.08 -4.80 6.45
C LYS A 8 8.95 -3.32 6.08
N GLU A 9 9.84 -2.49 6.61
CA GLU A 9 9.92 -1.07 6.26
C GLU A 9 10.15 -0.86 4.77
N GLU A 10 10.93 -1.74 4.14
CA GLU A 10 11.16 -1.77 2.70
C GLU A 10 9.86 -1.88 1.89
N TRP A 11 8.89 -2.67 2.36
CA TRP A 11 7.60 -2.81 1.66
C TRP A 11 6.75 -1.54 1.77
N LEU A 12 6.85 -0.82 2.88
CA LEU A 12 6.19 0.48 3.05
C LEU A 12 6.83 1.51 2.11
N ALA A 13 8.16 1.58 2.10
CA ALA A 13 8.90 2.48 1.21
C ALA A 13 8.59 2.18 -0.26
N LEU A 14 8.62 0.92 -0.68
CA LEU A 14 8.26 0.51 -2.04
C LEU A 14 6.83 0.92 -2.40
N ALA A 15 5.86 0.77 -1.49
CA ALA A 15 4.48 1.20 -1.74
C ALA A 15 4.35 2.72 -1.98
N LEU A 16 5.25 3.52 -1.41
CA LEU A 16 5.27 4.98 -1.57
C LEU A 16 6.04 5.41 -2.82
N ILE A 17 7.14 4.73 -3.14
CA ILE A 17 8.01 5.02 -4.29
C ILE A 17 7.39 4.54 -5.60
N GLU A 18 6.92 3.29 -5.63
CA GLU A 18 6.42 2.64 -6.84
C GLU A 18 5.13 1.84 -6.59
N PRO A 19 4.03 2.51 -6.18
CA PRO A 19 2.74 1.86 -6.06
C PRO A 19 2.24 1.40 -7.44
N LEU A 20 1.70 0.18 -7.47
CA LEU A 20 0.95 -0.33 -8.61
C LEU A 20 -0.36 0.45 -8.85
N ARG A 21 -0.96 0.97 -7.78
CA ARG A 21 -2.15 1.82 -7.86
C ARG A 21 -2.16 2.82 -6.72
N ILE A 22 -2.63 4.03 -7.01
CA ILE A 22 -2.89 5.08 -6.03
C ILE A 22 -4.37 5.46 -6.10
N GLU A 23 -5.02 5.63 -4.95
CA GLU A 23 -6.38 6.13 -4.85
C GLU A 23 -6.48 7.12 -3.69
N VAL A 24 -6.89 8.35 -3.98
CA VAL A 24 -7.15 9.38 -2.98
C VAL A 24 -8.61 9.28 -2.55
N GLN A 25 -8.85 9.17 -1.25
CA GLN A 25 -10.19 9.16 -0.67
C GLN A 25 -10.72 10.58 -0.49
N GLU A 26 -12.04 10.74 -0.38
CA GLU A 26 -12.69 12.04 -0.12
C GLU A 26 -12.22 12.72 1.17
N ASN A 27 -11.76 11.95 2.16
CA ASN A 27 -11.20 12.47 3.41
C ASN A 27 -9.72 12.89 3.30
N GLY A 28 -9.14 12.87 2.10
CA GLY A 28 -7.75 13.23 1.82
C GLY A 28 -6.73 12.10 2.03
N ARG A 29 -7.12 10.96 2.61
CA ARG A 29 -6.20 9.83 2.80
C ARG A 29 -5.88 9.13 1.49
N ILE A 30 -4.63 8.74 1.32
CA ILE A 30 -4.16 8.13 0.08
C ILE A 30 -3.96 6.63 0.30
N ARG A 31 -4.46 5.81 -0.62
CA ARG A 31 -4.28 4.36 -0.63
C ARG A 31 -3.30 3.99 -1.74
N HIS A 32 -2.21 3.36 -1.35
CA HIS A 32 -1.18 2.82 -2.22
C HIS A 32 -1.31 1.30 -2.22
N TRP A 33 -1.42 0.69 -3.40
CA TRP A 33 -1.31 -0.76 -3.54
C TRP A 33 0.01 -1.10 -4.21
N ILE A 34 0.67 -2.14 -3.71
CA ILE A 34 1.87 -2.70 -4.35
C ILE A 34 1.85 -4.21 -4.26
N PHE A 35 2.44 -4.88 -5.24
CA PHE A 35 2.64 -6.32 -5.18
C PHE A 35 3.96 -6.65 -4.49
N ILE A 36 3.90 -7.38 -3.38
CA ILE A 36 5.08 -7.87 -2.68
C ILE A 36 5.38 -9.28 -3.17
N ALA A 37 6.38 -9.41 -4.04
CA ALA A 37 6.77 -10.69 -4.63
C ALA A 37 7.17 -11.72 -3.56
N GLU A 38 7.89 -11.28 -2.52
CA GLU A 38 8.35 -12.14 -1.41
C GLU A 38 7.18 -12.75 -0.61
N ALA A 39 6.07 -12.02 -0.49
CA ALA A 39 4.86 -12.49 0.20
C ALA A 39 3.81 -13.05 -0.77
N ASN A 40 4.06 -12.96 -2.09
CA ASN A 40 3.14 -13.23 -3.19
C ASN A 40 1.73 -12.62 -2.97
N LYS A 41 1.68 -11.38 -2.46
CA LYS A 41 0.45 -10.71 -2.00
C LYS A 41 0.50 -9.23 -2.33
N TYR A 42 -0.68 -8.64 -2.55
CA TYR A 42 -0.83 -7.19 -2.66
C TYR A 42 -0.87 -6.57 -1.26
N LEU A 43 0.03 -5.62 -1.00
CA LEU A 43 0.04 -4.80 0.19
C LEU A 43 -0.70 -3.49 -0.11
N ARG A 44 -1.69 -3.15 0.73
CA ARG A 44 -2.32 -1.84 0.74
C ARG A 44 -1.76 -1.02 1.89
N VAL A 45 -1.18 0.12 1.56
CA VAL A 45 -0.68 1.14 2.50
C VAL A 45 -1.59 2.35 2.41
N VAL A 46 -2.05 2.83 3.54
CA VAL A 46 -2.89 4.03 3.66
C VAL A 46 -2.05 5.08 4.37
N THR A 47 -1.83 6.20 3.69
CA THR A 47 -1.17 7.38 4.26
C THR A 47 -2.19 8.45 4.64
N GLU A 48 -1.76 9.34 5.52
CA GLU A 48 -2.44 10.60 5.78
C GLU A 48 -2.38 11.50 4.53
N PRO A 49 -3.08 12.65 4.53
CA PRO A 49 -3.13 13.55 3.36
C PRO A 49 -1.78 14.14 2.94
N ASP A 50 -0.75 14.02 3.79
CA ASP A 50 0.64 14.38 3.46
C ASP A 50 1.29 13.40 2.46
N GLY A 51 0.73 12.19 2.30
CA GLY A 51 1.27 11.15 1.43
C GLY A 51 2.51 10.45 1.98
N GLU A 52 2.99 10.83 3.17
CA GLU A 52 4.22 10.33 3.79
C GLU A 52 3.92 9.55 5.06
N THR A 53 3.01 10.05 5.89
CA THR A 53 2.70 9.43 7.19
C THR A 53 1.82 8.21 6.99
N VAL A 54 2.38 7.02 7.19
CA VAL A 54 1.63 5.76 7.11
C VAL A 54 0.64 5.64 8.27
N HIS A 55 -0.65 5.79 7.96
CA HIS A 55 -1.74 5.54 8.89
C HIS A 55 -1.95 4.04 9.13
N ASN A 56 -1.97 3.24 8.07
CA ASN A 56 -2.27 1.81 8.16
C ASN A 56 -1.71 1.00 6.97
N ALA A 57 -1.20 -0.21 7.19
CA ALA A 57 -0.70 -1.09 6.14
C ALA A 57 -1.12 -2.54 6.36
N PHE A 58 -1.65 -3.21 5.34
CA PHE A 58 -2.07 -4.61 5.43
C PHE A 58 -2.21 -5.27 4.06
N PHE A 59 -2.09 -6.60 4.00
CA PHE A 59 -2.28 -7.35 2.76
C PHE A 59 -3.75 -7.34 2.33
N ASP A 60 -4.00 -6.83 1.13
CA ASP A 60 -5.31 -6.79 0.50
C ASP A 60 -5.48 -8.01 -0.41
N ARG A 61 -6.25 -8.99 0.07
CA ARG A 61 -6.54 -10.23 -0.66
C ARG A 61 -7.64 -10.08 -1.71
N ARG A 62 -8.37 -8.97 -1.70
CA ARG A 62 -9.45 -8.69 -2.65
C ARG A 62 -9.03 -7.73 -3.75
N PHE A 63 -7.87 -7.09 -3.60
CA PHE A 63 -7.30 -6.28 -4.64
C PHE A 63 -7.06 -7.14 -5.89
N ARG A 64 -7.75 -6.79 -6.96
CA ARG A 64 -7.46 -7.24 -8.30
C ARG A 64 -6.95 -6.00 -9.03
N PRO A 65 -5.70 -5.97 -9.52
CA PRO A 65 -5.33 -4.94 -10.47
C PRO A 65 -6.37 -5.03 -11.59
N SER A 66 -7.08 -3.95 -11.89
CA SER A 66 -7.94 -3.92 -13.05
C SER A 66 -7.02 -4.13 -14.23
N THR A 67 -7.10 -5.31 -14.84
CA THR A 67 -6.42 -5.63 -16.10
C THR A 67 -7.07 -4.79 -17.19
N GLY A 68 -6.78 -3.50 -17.19
CA GLY A 68 -7.22 -2.52 -18.16
C GLY A 68 -5.96 -1.95 -18.80
N GLU A 69 -5.38 -2.78 -19.66
CA GLU A 69 -4.51 -2.45 -20.79
C GLU A 69 -3.20 -1.68 -20.53
N LYS A 70 -2.16 -2.14 -21.22
CA LYS A 70 -0.93 -1.38 -21.46
C LYS A 70 -1.22 -0.21 -22.39
#